data_AF-A0A2E3S3Q1-F1
#
_entry.id   AF-A0A2E3S3Q1-F1
#
_cell.length_a   1.000
_cell.length_b   1.000
_cell.length_c   1.000
_cell.angle_alpha   90.00
_cell.angle_beta   90.00
_cell.angle_gamma   90.00
#
_symmetry.space_group_name_H-M   'P 1'
#
loop_
_entity.id
_entity.type
_entity.pdbx_description
1 polymer ?
#
loop_
_entity_poly.entity_id
_entity_poly.type
_entity_poly.pdbx_seq_one_letter_code
_entity_poly.pdbx_strand_id
1 'polypeptide(L)'
;MGEAATTVSGLDLTRPITEGRKREDGHWVDPQGTALPVSASDLERHTYCPVSWQLSKAGVSGEGEAIKRGMRAHDQIHDKMREYKRAEDKASRELVVWSWWFTVVCALSADSAAFFFVNQGTISEDFIQHIGRYLVILAGVWLLLAIMLISLPWRRWLGRPFGLAQPPKIESGLNEEKIESPFNTEGSGVGIAGTTEVRLLFASIAVALHGLAIYWAENRTTLAFALIIFTLIWLLITAWKLHTVLLMEKEANIAKQETGLGKDEVLAYSDDAGQSASLLIDEETGVRGRPDQIVKIDNQYIPVEQKTGKIPENPHDSHKMQLMAYLHLVENTTGVKPDYGILRYGTDTLFTVQWDSITKNQLLDSIKEVQRLMVEGGAKRNHERRGKCTNCSRRNQCPQSLV
;
A
#
# COMPACT_ATOMS: atom_id res chain seq x y z
N MET A 1 6.77 -39.90 -46.40
CA MET A 1 6.45 -41.00 -45.46
C MET A 1 7.01 -40.55 -44.12
N GLY A 2 6.27 -39.94 -43.21
CA GLY A 2 4.90 -40.22 -42.80
C GLY A 2 4.97 -40.73 -41.37
N GLU A 3 5.23 -39.85 -40.41
CA GLU A 3 4.89 -40.10 -39.01
C GLU A 3 3.91 -39.01 -38.59
N ALA A 4 2.69 -39.50 -38.36
CA ALA A 4 1.50 -38.72 -38.15
C ALA A 4 1.59 -37.96 -36.82
N ALA A 5 1.09 -36.73 -36.87
CA ALA A 5 0.71 -35.95 -35.72
C ALA A 5 -0.08 -36.83 -34.73
N THR A 6 0.50 -37.06 -33.56
CA THR A 6 -0.20 -37.59 -32.41
C THR A 6 -1.25 -36.56 -32.02
N THR A 7 -2.49 -36.81 -32.40
CA THR A 7 -3.67 -36.13 -31.88
C THR A 7 -3.62 -36.22 -30.36
N VAL A 8 -3.42 -35.09 -29.69
CA VAL A 8 -3.38 -34.99 -28.23
C VAL A 8 -4.76 -35.37 -27.71
N SER A 9 -4.88 -36.64 -27.31
CA SER A 9 -5.98 -37.20 -26.54
C SER A 9 -6.25 -36.31 -25.32
N GLY A 10 -7.53 -36.01 -25.06
CA GLY A 10 -7.98 -35.10 -24.01
C GLY A 10 -7.31 -35.40 -22.67
N LEU A 11 -6.89 -34.33 -21.99
CA LEU A 11 -6.23 -34.40 -20.69
C LEU A 11 -7.08 -35.24 -19.72
N ASP A 12 -6.47 -36.25 -19.11
CA ASP A 12 -7.12 -37.13 -18.15
C ASP A 12 -7.44 -36.37 -16.86
N LEU A 13 -8.71 -35.97 -16.72
CA LEU A 13 -9.22 -35.24 -15.56
C LEU A 13 -9.23 -36.11 -14.29
N THR A 14 -8.95 -37.41 -14.36
CA THR A 14 -8.96 -38.28 -13.17
C THR A 14 -7.66 -38.25 -12.36
N ARG A 15 -6.64 -37.54 -12.84
CA ARG A 15 -5.35 -37.48 -12.16
C ARG A 15 -5.36 -36.50 -10.97
N PRO A 16 -4.73 -36.87 -9.84
CA PRO A 16 -4.51 -35.98 -8.70
C PRO A 16 -3.60 -34.82 -9.12
N ILE A 17 -3.92 -33.60 -8.66
CA ILE A 17 -3.05 -32.42 -8.82
C ILE A 17 -2.02 -32.37 -7.69
N THR A 18 -2.42 -32.81 -6.50
CA THR A 18 -1.59 -32.82 -5.30
C THR A 18 -1.94 -34.01 -4.42
N GLU A 19 -1.03 -34.37 -3.51
CA GLU A 19 -1.29 -35.38 -2.49
C GLU A 19 -1.88 -34.71 -1.24
N GLY A 20 -2.82 -35.38 -0.60
CA GLY A 20 -3.39 -34.88 0.65
C GLY A 20 -4.29 -35.91 1.32
N ARG A 21 -4.63 -35.61 2.58
CA ARG A 21 -5.58 -36.41 3.36
C ARG A 21 -6.73 -35.53 3.86
N LYS A 22 -7.91 -36.13 3.99
CA LYS A 22 -9.10 -35.45 4.52
C LYS A 22 -9.05 -35.38 6.04
N ARG A 23 -9.28 -34.19 6.60
CA ARG A 23 -9.44 -33.90 8.03
C ARG A 23 -10.88 -34.16 8.48
N GLU A 24 -11.11 -34.30 9.79
CA GLU A 24 -12.43 -34.63 10.37
C GLU A 24 -13.52 -33.59 10.06
N ASP A 25 -13.15 -32.31 9.95
CA ASP A 25 -14.04 -31.21 9.58
C ASP A 25 -14.34 -31.11 8.07
N GLY A 26 -13.73 -32.00 7.28
CA GLY A 26 -13.93 -32.13 5.83
C GLY A 26 -12.95 -31.36 4.94
N HIS A 27 -12.04 -30.57 5.51
CA HIS A 27 -10.96 -29.93 4.75
C HIS A 27 -9.87 -30.92 4.37
N TRP A 28 -9.08 -30.64 3.33
CA TRP A 28 -7.93 -31.47 2.96
C TRP A 28 -6.63 -30.78 3.34
N VAL A 29 -5.68 -31.57 3.83
CA VAL A 29 -4.35 -31.11 4.26
C VAL A 29 -3.26 -31.82 3.47
N ASP A 30 -2.14 -31.13 3.30
CA ASP A 30 -0.90 -31.68 2.74
C ASP A 30 -0.26 -32.72 3.69
N PRO A 31 0.81 -33.42 3.27
CA PRO A 31 1.53 -34.37 4.12
C PRO A 31 2.09 -33.77 5.41
N GLN A 32 2.32 -32.45 5.46
CA GLN A 32 2.82 -31.70 6.60
C GLN A 32 1.70 -31.28 7.58
N GLY A 33 0.43 -31.48 7.21
CA GLY A 33 -0.74 -31.15 8.02
C GLY A 33 -1.30 -29.74 7.79
N THR A 34 -0.81 -29.01 6.79
CA THR A 34 -1.29 -27.67 6.43
C THR A 34 -2.49 -27.78 5.50
N ALA A 35 -3.52 -26.93 5.68
CA ALA A 35 -4.68 -26.90 4.79
C ALA A 35 -4.26 -26.61 3.34
N LEU A 36 -4.79 -27.38 2.39
CA LEU A 36 -4.46 -27.22 0.98
C LEU A 36 -4.87 -25.83 0.49
N PRO A 37 -3.95 -25.08 -0.16
CA PRO A 37 -4.16 -23.67 -0.44
C PRO A 37 -5.16 -23.46 -1.58
N VAL A 38 -6.26 -22.77 -1.30
CA VAL A 38 -7.29 -22.40 -2.27
C VAL A 38 -7.32 -20.88 -2.43
N SER A 39 -7.00 -20.38 -3.63
CA SER A 39 -7.11 -18.93 -3.87
C SER A 39 -8.55 -18.49 -4.13
N ALA A 40 -8.88 -17.23 -3.82
CA ALA A 40 -10.18 -16.64 -4.20
C ALA A 40 -10.45 -16.76 -5.71
N SER A 41 -9.42 -16.64 -6.56
CA SER A 41 -9.54 -16.86 -8.01
C SER A 41 -9.76 -18.34 -8.38
N ASP A 42 -9.28 -19.29 -7.58
CA ASP A 42 -9.61 -20.71 -7.77
C ASP A 42 -11.10 -20.95 -7.56
N LEU A 43 -11.67 -20.37 -6.50
CA LEU A 43 -13.11 -20.44 -6.21
C LEU A 43 -13.94 -19.78 -7.32
N GLU A 44 -13.52 -18.62 -7.81
CA GLU A 44 -14.15 -17.94 -8.96
C GLU A 44 -14.17 -18.84 -10.21
N ARG A 45 -12.99 -19.35 -10.59
CA ARG A 45 -12.82 -20.19 -11.80
C ARG A 45 -13.56 -21.51 -11.69
N HIS A 46 -13.52 -22.15 -10.52
CA HIS A 46 -14.25 -23.38 -10.24
C HIS A 46 -15.76 -23.15 -10.37
N THR A 47 -16.28 -22.09 -9.75
CA THR A 47 -17.70 -21.72 -9.84
C THR A 47 -18.11 -21.40 -11.28
N TYR A 48 -17.23 -20.76 -12.06
CA TYR A 48 -17.48 -20.49 -13.47
C TYR A 48 -17.62 -21.78 -14.29
N CYS A 49 -16.64 -22.70 -14.16
CA CYS A 49 -16.64 -24.06 -14.71
C CYS A 49 -15.54 -24.94 -14.07
N PRO A 50 -15.87 -26.02 -13.34
CA PRO A 50 -14.89 -26.88 -12.64
C PRO A 50 -13.88 -27.53 -13.57
N VAL A 51 -14.30 -27.95 -14.77
CA VAL A 51 -13.40 -28.56 -15.77
C VAL A 51 -12.36 -27.55 -16.25
N SER A 52 -12.77 -26.31 -16.54
CA SER A 52 -11.85 -25.25 -16.97
C SER A 52 -10.86 -24.88 -15.85
N TRP A 53 -11.30 -24.92 -14.59
CA TRP A 53 -10.43 -24.73 -13.44
C TRP A 53 -9.40 -25.85 -13.33
N GLN A 54 -9.82 -27.12 -13.43
CA GLN A 54 -8.90 -28.27 -13.33
C GLN A 54 -7.87 -28.27 -14.47
N LEU A 55 -8.29 -27.98 -15.71
CA LEU A 55 -7.38 -27.80 -16.84
C LEU A 55 -6.36 -26.68 -16.57
N SER A 56 -6.79 -25.58 -15.95
CA SER A 56 -5.88 -24.50 -15.55
C SER A 56 -4.84 -24.95 -14.53
N LYS A 57 -5.21 -25.79 -13.56
CA LYS A 57 -4.29 -26.33 -12.55
C LYS A 57 -3.31 -27.35 -13.13
N ALA A 58 -3.75 -28.11 -14.12
CA ALA A 58 -2.92 -29.07 -14.84
C ALA A 58 -1.98 -28.41 -15.89
N GLY A 59 -1.88 -27.08 -15.92
CA GLY A 59 -0.95 -26.35 -16.77
C GLY A 59 -1.46 -26.03 -18.18
N VAL A 60 -2.74 -26.32 -18.50
CA VAL A 60 -3.33 -25.94 -19.78
C VAL A 60 -3.52 -24.43 -19.83
N SER A 61 -2.73 -23.77 -20.67
CA SER A 61 -2.87 -22.34 -20.94
C SER A 61 -4.20 -22.06 -21.65
N GLY A 62 -4.81 -20.93 -21.31
CA GLY A 62 -5.99 -20.47 -22.04
C GLY A 62 -5.59 -19.80 -23.35
N GLU A 63 -6.21 -20.19 -24.45
CA GLU A 63 -6.06 -19.54 -25.76
C GLU A 63 -7.17 -18.49 -25.95
N GLY A 64 -6.80 -17.29 -26.38
CA GLY A 64 -7.78 -16.26 -26.75
C GLY A 64 -7.31 -14.82 -26.58
N GLU A 65 -7.74 -13.96 -27.51
CA GLU A 65 -7.47 -12.51 -27.49
C GLU A 65 -8.02 -11.81 -26.24
N ALA A 66 -9.12 -12.32 -25.65
CA ALA A 66 -9.67 -11.75 -24.42
C ALA A 66 -8.74 -11.92 -23.20
N ILE A 67 -8.05 -13.06 -23.07
CA ILE A 67 -7.11 -13.29 -21.97
C ILE A 67 -5.84 -12.47 -22.16
N LYS A 68 -5.28 -12.44 -23.37
CA LYS A 68 -4.11 -11.59 -23.68
C LYS A 68 -4.41 -10.11 -23.45
N ARG A 69 -5.59 -9.64 -23.85
CA ARG A 69 -6.05 -8.27 -23.56
C ARG A 69 -6.22 -8.03 -22.06
N GLY A 70 -6.82 -8.96 -21.32
CA GLY A 70 -6.99 -8.85 -19.87
C GLY A 70 -5.66 -8.78 -19.12
N MET A 71 -4.70 -9.65 -19.45
CA MET A 71 -3.35 -9.62 -18.87
C MET A 71 -2.64 -8.29 -19.18
N ARG A 72 -2.64 -7.84 -20.45
CA ARG A 72 -2.04 -6.55 -20.83
C ARG A 72 -2.72 -5.37 -20.12
N ALA A 73 -4.04 -5.39 -19.99
CA ALA A 73 -4.77 -4.34 -19.29
C ALA A 73 -4.41 -4.30 -17.79
N HIS A 74 -4.30 -5.47 -17.15
CA HIS A 74 -3.87 -5.57 -15.77
C HIS A 74 -2.42 -5.12 -15.59
N ASP A 75 -1.49 -5.53 -16.45
CA ASP A 75 -0.09 -5.10 -16.42
C ASP A 75 0.02 -3.58 -16.61
N GLN A 76 -0.76 -2.99 -17.53
CA GLN A 76 -0.83 -1.54 -17.73
C GLN A 76 -1.36 -0.80 -16.50
N ILE A 77 -2.40 -1.31 -15.83
CA ILE A 77 -2.92 -0.73 -14.59
C ILE A 77 -1.87 -0.83 -13.48
N HIS A 78 -1.20 -1.98 -13.37
CA HIS A 78 -0.14 -2.18 -12.39
C HIS A 78 1.03 -1.21 -12.61
N ASP A 79 1.46 -1.01 -13.85
CA ASP A 79 2.56 -0.10 -14.17
C ASP A 79 2.17 1.36 -13.90
N LYS A 80 0.96 1.78 -14.31
CA LYS A 80 0.41 3.10 -13.96
C LYS A 80 0.34 3.32 -12.46
N MET A 81 -0.03 2.30 -11.69
CA MET A 81 -0.10 2.39 -10.23
C MET A 81 1.29 2.55 -9.59
N ARG A 82 2.31 1.83 -10.11
CA ARG A 82 3.69 2.02 -9.65
C ARG A 82 4.19 3.43 -9.97
N GLU A 83 3.88 3.95 -11.15
CA GLU A 83 4.25 5.31 -11.56
C GLU A 83 3.57 6.37 -10.70
N TYR A 84 2.27 6.23 -10.42
CA TYR A 84 1.53 7.10 -9.50
C TYR A 84 2.17 7.13 -8.12
N LYS A 85 2.46 5.96 -7.53
CA LYS A 85 3.08 5.87 -6.20
C LYS A 85 4.43 6.58 -6.17
N ARG A 86 5.27 6.36 -7.19
CA ARG A 86 6.57 7.05 -7.31
C ARG A 86 6.40 8.57 -7.43
N ALA A 87 5.37 9.04 -8.14
CA ALA A 87 5.08 10.47 -8.27
C ALA A 87 4.58 11.08 -6.95
N GLU A 88 3.70 10.38 -6.23
CA GLU A 88 3.19 10.78 -4.91
C GLU A 88 4.29 10.81 -3.84
N ASP A 89 5.13 9.77 -3.77
CA ASP A 89 6.29 9.71 -2.87
C ASP A 89 7.26 10.85 -3.16
N LYS A 90 7.50 11.14 -4.44
CA LYS A 90 8.32 12.27 -4.86
C LYS A 90 7.70 13.59 -4.43
N ALA A 91 6.41 13.82 -4.67
CA ALA A 91 5.71 15.04 -4.26
C ALA A 91 5.76 15.24 -2.74
N SER A 92 5.53 14.18 -1.97
CA SER A 92 5.63 14.18 -0.51
C SER A 92 7.03 14.56 -0.02
N ARG A 93 8.08 14.04 -0.65
CA ARG A 93 9.47 14.44 -0.35
C ARG A 93 9.71 15.92 -0.64
N GLU A 94 9.22 16.42 -1.78
CA GLU A 94 9.36 17.83 -2.13
C GLU A 94 8.54 18.74 -1.20
N LEU A 95 7.40 18.30 -0.65
CA LEU A 95 6.64 19.01 0.39
C LEU A 95 7.45 19.13 1.69
N VAL A 96 8.16 18.09 2.11
CA VAL A 96 9.03 18.15 3.30
C VAL A 96 10.13 19.20 3.09
N VAL A 97 10.79 19.19 1.93
CA VAL A 97 11.81 20.20 1.59
C VAL A 97 11.20 21.61 1.59
N TRP A 98 10.02 21.78 0.99
CA TRP A 98 9.30 23.04 1.00
C TRP A 98 8.99 23.53 2.43
N SER A 99 8.58 22.63 3.34
CA SER A 99 8.30 23.00 4.74
C SER A 99 9.53 23.56 5.45
N TRP A 100 10.73 23.03 5.14
CA TRP A 100 11.98 23.55 5.67
C TRP A 100 12.30 24.92 5.08
N TRP A 101 12.09 25.13 3.78
CA TRP A 101 12.29 26.43 3.13
C TRP A 101 11.34 27.48 3.70
N PHE A 102 10.08 27.11 3.96
CA PHE A 102 9.10 27.99 4.60
C PHE A 102 9.48 28.32 6.04
N THR A 103 10.02 27.36 6.79
CA THR A 103 10.55 27.60 8.15
C THR A 103 11.66 28.66 8.14
N VAL A 104 12.54 28.64 7.13
CA VAL A 104 13.56 29.69 6.93
C VAL A 104 12.91 31.06 6.67
N VAL A 105 11.86 31.14 5.85
CA VAL A 105 11.10 32.41 5.66
C VAL A 105 10.57 32.92 6.99
N CYS A 106 9.92 32.07 7.79
CA CYS A 106 9.36 32.46 9.08
C CYS A 106 10.44 32.97 10.04
N ALA A 107 11.58 32.28 10.12
CA ALA A 107 12.67 32.64 11.00
C ALA A 107 13.29 34.00 10.62
N LEU A 108 13.62 34.21 9.34
CA LEU A 108 14.16 35.47 8.86
C LEU A 108 13.16 36.64 9.00
N SER A 109 11.87 36.35 8.87
CA SER A 109 10.79 37.32 9.08
C SER A 109 10.70 37.74 10.55
N ALA A 110 10.86 36.79 11.48
CA ALA A 110 10.91 37.06 12.92
C ALA A 110 12.14 37.92 13.28
N ASP A 111 13.31 37.63 12.71
CA ASP A 111 14.52 38.43 12.93
C ASP A 111 14.36 39.86 12.37
N SER A 112 13.79 39.97 11.17
CA SER A 112 13.51 41.28 10.55
C SER A 112 12.56 42.12 11.41
N ALA A 113 11.50 41.50 11.94
CA ALA A 113 10.56 42.14 12.84
C ALA A 113 11.24 42.57 14.16
N ALA A 114 12.07 41.70 14.74
CA ALA A 114 12.82 42.01 15.95
C ALA A 114 13.71 43.25 15.77
N PHE A 115 14.49 43.33 14.68
CA PHE A 115 15.32 44.50 14.40
C PHE A 115 14.50 45.76 14.13
N PHE A 116 13.36 45.64 13.45
CA PHE A 116 12.47 46.77 13.17
C PHE A 116 11.89 47.38 14.45
N PHE A 117 11.34 46.57 15.36
CA PHE A 117 10.75 47.05 16.61
C PHE A 117 11.80 47.61 17.59
N VAL A 118 13.01 47.06 17.58
CA VAL A 118 14.14 47.67 18.32
C VAL A 118 14.47 49.05 17.78
N ASN A 119 14.55 49.20 16.46
CA ASN A 119 14.87 50.47 15.83
C ASN A 119 13.77 51.53 16.04
N GLN A 120 12.51 51.13 16.21
CA GLN A 120 11.41 52.02 16.58
C GLN A 120 11.35 52.35 18.09
N GLY A 121 12.21 51.75 18.91
CA GLY A 121 12.21 51.93 20.37
C GLY A 121 11.03 51.27 21.08
N THR A 122 10.26 50.40 20.40
CA THR A 122 9.16 49.63 21.01
C THR A 122 9.70 48.49 21.87
N ILE A 123 10.85 47.93 21.51
CA ILE A 123 11.59 46.93 22.29
C ILE A 123 12.92 47.53 22.72
N SER A 124 13.26 47.42 24.00
CA SER A 124 14.54 47.91 24.53
C SER A 124 15.72 47.14 23.92
N GLU A 125 16.79 47.85 23.59
CA GLU A 125 18.01 47.24 23.02
C GLU A 125 18.62 46.17 23.93
N ASP A 126 18.62 46.44 25.23
CA ASP A 126 19.14 45.55 26.27
C ASP A 126 18.41 44.20 26.27
N PHE A 127 17.08 44.21 26.20
CA PHE A 127 16.27 42.99 26.12
C PHE A 127 16.62 42.12 24.90
N ILE A 128 16.84 42.73 23.73
CA ILE A 128 17.15 41.97 22.51
C ILE A 128 18.57 41.42 22.52
N GLN A 129 19.52 42.15 23.09
CA GLN A 129 20.86 41.60 23.36
C GLN A 129 20.79 40.41 24.33
N HIS A 130 19.94 40.48 25.36
CA HIS A 130 19.70 39.35 26.27
C HIS A 130 19.08 38.15 25.56
N ILE A 131 18.12 38.36 24.65
CA ILE A 131 17.58 37.28 23.80
C ILE A 131 18.68 36.67 22.94
N GLY A 132 19.49 37.47 22.25
CA GLY A 132 20.60 36.98 21.43
C GLY A 132 21.58 36.12 22.23
N ARG A 133 21.99 36.61 23.41
CA ARG A 133 22.82 35.83 24.36
C ARG A 133 22.16 34.53 24.78
N TYR A 134 20.87 34.57 25.13
CA TYR A 134 20.11 33.39 25.52
C TYR A 134 20.08 32.33 24.40
N LEU A 135 19.83 32.75 23.15
CA LEU A 135 19.83 31.83 21.99
C LEU A 135 21.21 31.20 21.78
N VAL A 136 22.30 31.97 21.90
CA VAL A 136 23.66 31.42 21.80
C VAL A 136 23.95 30.41 22.91
N ILE A 137 23.53 30.70 24.15
CA ILE A 137 23.68 29.77 25.28
C ILE A 137 22.85 28.51 25.03
N LEU A 138 21.60 28.65 24.58
CA LEU A 138 20.70 27.55 24.26
C LEU A 138 21.28 26.65 23.16
N ALA A 139 21.85 27.23 22.11
CA ALA A 139 22.55 26.50 21.07
C ALA A 139 23.75 25.72 21.62
N GLY A 140 24.52 26.31 22.54
CA GLY A 140 25.61 25.62 23.24
C GLY A 140 25.11 24.43 24.06
N VAL A 141 24.00 24.58 24.79
CA VAL A 141 23.35 23.48 25.53
C VAL A 141 22.91 22.37 24.58
N TRP A 142 22.27 22.70 23.46
CA TRP A 142 21.84 21.72 22.47
C TRP A 142 23.01 21.03 21.78
N LEU A 143 24.10 21.74 21.49
CA LEU A 143 25.32 21.17 20.94
C LEU A 143 25.96 20.17 21.91
N LEU A 144 26.09 20.54 23.19
CA LEU A 144 26.61 19.64 24.23
C LEU A 144 25.71 18.41 24.39
N LEU A 145 24.39 18.60 24.38
CA LEU A 145 23.43 17.50 24.44
C LEU A 145 23.57 16.59 23.21
N ALA A 146 23.71 17.15 22.00
CA ALA A 146 23.91 16.36 20.79
C ALA A 146 25.21 15.54 20.84
N ILE A 147 26.32 16.14 21.27
CA ILE A 147 27.60 15.44 21.47
C ILE A 147 27.44 14.32 22.50
N MET A 148 26.75 14.58 23.60
CA MET A 148 26.46 13.59 24.64
C MET A 148 25.60 12.44 24.08
N LEU A 149 24.57 12.72 23.29
CA LEU A 149 23.71 11.70 22.67
C LEU A 149 24.46 10.86 21.61
N ILE A 150 25.45 11.44 20.92
CA ILE A 150 26.29 10.68 19.96
C ILE A 150 27.33 9.83 20.70
N SER A 151 27.88 10.36 21.80
CA SER A 151 28.99 9.74 22.54
C SER A 151 28.52 8.68 23.54
N LEU A 152 27.33 8.84 24.11
CA LEU A 152 26.78 7.91 25.10
C LEU A 152 25.84 6.92 24.42
N PRO A 153 25.87 5.64 24.81
CA PRO A 153 24.92 4.64 24.31
C PRO A 153 23.55 4.79 24.99
N TRP A 154 23.01 6.01 25.05
CA TRP A 154 21.74 6.34 25.71
C TRP A 154 20.56 5.53 25.14
N ARG A 155 20.61 5.19 23.84
CA ARG A 155 19.66 4.32 23.15
C ARG A 155 19.59 2.91 23.75
N ARG A 156 20.69 2.44 24.36
CA ARG A 156 20.76 1.15 25.07
C ARG A 156 20.32 1.27 26.53
N TRP A 157 20.50 2.45 27.13
CA TRP A 157 20.19 2.70 28.54
C TRP A 157 18.71 2.97 28.81
N LEU A 158 18.02 3.71 27.93
CA LEU A 158 16.60 4.05 28.05
C LEU A 158 15.65 2.91 27.58
N GLY A 159 16.00 1.64 27.80
CA GLY A 159 15.19 0.49 27.36
C GLY A 159 13.68 0.70 27.55
N ARG A 160 12.89 0.37 26.51
CA ARG A 160 11.44 0.64 26.28
C ARG A 160 10.87 1.95 26.86
N PRO A 161 10.35 2.86 26.01
CA PRO A 161 9.73 2.57 24.71
C PRO A 161 10.63 2.81 23.48
N PHE A 162 11.92 3.14 23.64
CA PHE A 162 12.75 3.69 22.56
C PHE A 162 13.81 2.74 21.95
N GLY A 163 13.86 1.47 22.34
CA GLY A 163 14.77 0.52 21.73
C GLY A 163 14.66 -0.90 22.27
N LEU A 164 14.10 -1.81 21.46
CA LEU A 164 14.61 -3.14 21.11
C LEU A 164 13.54 -3.96 20.37
N ALA A 165 14.00 -4.63 19.31
CA ALA A 165 13.24 -5.39 18.31
C ALA A 165 12.25 -4.53 17.52
N GLN A 166 12.66 -4.04 16.35
CA GLN A 166 11.67 -4.02 15.28
C GLN A 166 11.11 -5.46 15.21
N PRO A 167 9.78 -5.66 15.17
CA PRO A 167 9.24 -6.99 14.92
C PRO A 167 10.00 -7.58 13.73
N PRO A 168 10.29 -8.90 13.71
CA PRO A 168 10.95 -9.50 12.57
C PRO A 168 10.26 -8.96 11.32
N LYS A 169 11.02 -8.33 10.42
CA LYS A 169 10.50 -7.98 9.10
C LYS A 169 10.02 -9.31 8.54
N ILE A 170 8.71 -9.53 8.60
CA ILE A 170 8.10 -10.59 7.82
C ILE A 170 8.46 -10.16 6.41
N GLU A 171 9.31 -10.94 5.76
CA GLU A 171 9.52 -10.83 4.32
C GLU A 171 8.17 -11.16 3.67
N SER A 172 7.25 -10.19 3.69
CA SER A 172 6.32 -10.05 2.59
C SER A 172 7.24 -9.91 1.38
N GLY A 173 7.12 -10.81 0.40
CA GLY A 173 8.02 -10.92 -0.76
C GLY A 173 7.94 -9.73 -1.72
N LEU A 174 7.97 -8.52 -1.19
CA LEU A 174 7.89 -7.25 -1.87
C LEU A 174 8.98 -6.37 -1.25
N ASN A 175 10.02 -6.10 -2.04
CA ASN A 175 11.01 -5.09 -1.72
C ASN A 175 10.31 -3.73 -1.58
N GLU A 176 9.98 -3.37 -0.35
CA GLU A 176 9.70 -1.99 0.01
C GLU A 176 11.01 -1.22 -0.15
N GLU A 177 11.14 -0.40 -1.20
CA GLU A 177 12.00 0.79 -1.12
C GLU A 177 11.33 1.73 -0.09
N LYS A 178 11.41 1.36 1.20
CA LYS A 178 11.05 2.27 2.28
C LYS A 178 11.93 3.48 2.13
N ILE A 179 11.30 4.65 2.09
CA ILE A 179 11.99 5.93 2.01
C ILE A 179 12.80 6.09 3.29
N GLU A 180 14.03 5.60 3.28
CA GLU A 180 14.98 5.84 4.34
C GLU A 180 15.35 7.31 4.27
N SER A 181 15.17 8.00 5.39
CA SER A 181 15.72 9.35 5.52
C SER A 181 17.22 9.28 5.20
N PRO A 182 17.80 10.24 4.46
CA PRO A 182 19.25 10.27 4.24
C PRO A 182 20.06 10.37 5.54
N PHE A 183 19.38 10.61 6.67
CA PHE A 183 19.95 10.64 8.02
C PHE A 183 19.62 9.39 8.85
N ASN A 184 19.04 8.36 8.24
CA ASN A 184 18.70 7.10 8.89
C ASN A 184 19.88 6.14 8.78
N THR A 185 20.71 6.11 9.82
CA THR A 185 21.74 5.09 10.01
C THR A 185 21.12 3.94 10.81
N GLU A 186 21.04 2.75 10.21
CA GLU A 186 20.49 1.54 10.86
C GLU A 186 21.34 1.04 12.06
N GLY A 187 22.51 1.63 12.31
CA GLY A 187 23.41 1.25 13.40
C GLY A 187 23.11 1.93 14.73
N SER A 188 23.03 1.15 15.81
CA SER A 188 23.08 1.67 17.19
C SER A 188 24.44 1.39 17.83
N GLY A 189 25.33 2.38 17.78
CA GLY A 189 26.70 2.28 18.28
C GLY A 189 27.23 3.60 18.82
N VAL A 190 28.26 3.53 19.65
CA VAL A 190 28.97 4.72 20.14
C VAL A 190 29.58 5.45 18.94
N GLY A 191 29.29 6.74 18.79
CA GLY A 191 29.76 7.56 17.67
C GLY A 191 28.92 7.46 16.39
N ILE A 192 27.82 6.70 16.39
CA ILE A 192 26.89 6.65 15.25
C ILE A 192 25.75 7.63 15.52
N ALA A 193 25.74 8.76 14.81
CA ALA A 193 24.65 9.73 14.89
C ALA A 193 23.42 9.20 14.12
N GLY A 194 22.26 9.11 14.77
CA GLY A 194 21.00 8.84 14.08
C GLY A 194 20.19 10.11 13.83
N THR A 195 18.95 9.92 13.35
CA THR A 195 18.07 11.01 12.89
C THR A 195 17.82 12.09 13.95
N THR A 196 17.65 11.70 15.22
CA THR A 196 17.41 12.62 16.34
C THR A 196 18.63 13.50 16.64
N GLU A 197 19.82 12.92 16.66
CA GLU A 197 21.08 13.59 16.96
C GLU A 197 21.44 14.56 15.83
N VAL A 198 21.27 14.14 14.57
CA VAL A 198 21.48 14.98 13.40
C VAL A 198 20.53 16.18 13.40
N ARG A 199 19.24 15.98 13.71
CA ARG A 199 18.26 17.08 13.82
C ARG A 199 18.63 18.06 14.92
N LEU A 200 19.05 17.57 16.09
CA LEU A 200 19.47 18.41 17.20
C LEU A 200 20.73 19.22 16.86
N LEU A 201 21.69 18.63 16.15
CA LEU A 201 22.88 19.34 15.65
C LEU A 201 22.49 20.48 14.70
N PHE A 202 21.67 20.22 13.68
CA PHE A 202 21.22 21.26 12.76
C PHE A 202 20.44 22.37 13.48
N ALA A 203 19.57 22.01 14.43
CA ALA A 203 18.84 22.98 15.24
C ALA A 203 19.79 23.85 16.07
N SER A 204 20.83 23.26 16.68
CA SER A 204 21.84 24.00 17.45
C SER A 204 22.59 25.02 16.58
N ILE A 205 22.99 24.63 15.37
CA ILE A 205 23.68 25.52 14.42
C ILE A 205 22.75 26.66 13.99
N ALA A 206 21.50 26.34 13.64
CA ALA A 206 20.52 27.34 13.21
C ALA A 206 20.26 28.38 14.31
N VAL A 207 20.02 27.93 15.55
CA VAL A 207 19.79 28.82 16.70
C VAL A 207 21.04 29.63 17.04
N ALA A 208 22.24 29.04 16.95
CA ALA A 208 23.48 29.76 17.16
C ALA A 208 23.63 30.92 16.18
N LEU A 209 23.39 30.67 14.88
CA LEU A 209 23.47 31.69 13.84
C LEU A 209 22.49 32.83 14.07
N HIS A 210 21.24 32.54 14.46
CA HIS A 210 20.24 33.57 14.77
C HIS A 210 20.64 34.38 16.01
N GLY A 211 21.04 33.69 17.09
CA GLY A 211 21.50 34.35 18.31
C GLY A 211 22.71 35.25 18.08
N LEU A 212 23.68 34.81 17.28
CA LEU A 212 24.85 35.62 16.89
C LEU A 212 24.45 36.84 16.06
N ALA A 213 23.56 36.65 15.07
CA ALA A 213 23.09 37.72 14.21
C ALA A 213 22.39 38.82 15.03
N ILE A 214 21.55 38.44 15.99
CA ILE A 214 20.86 39.38 16.90
C ILE A 214 21.86 40.07 17.85
N TYR A 215 22.81 39.32 18.40
CA TYR A 215 23.75 39.83 19.39
C TYR A 215 24.82 40.79 18.81
N TRP A 216 25.33 40.49 17.61
CA TRP A 216 26.43 41.24 16.97
C TRP A 216 25.98 42.26 15.92
N ALA A 217 24.68 42.51 15.77
CA ALA A 217 24.18 43.51 14.83
C ALA A 217 24.56 44.94 15.26
N GLU A 218 25.71 45.44 14.81
CA GLU A 218 26.16 46.82 15.02
C GLU A 218 25.28 47.82 14.24
N ASN A 219 24.95 47.52 12.97
CA ASN A 219 24.09 48.34 12.13
C ASN A 219 22.77 47.63 11.80
N ARG A 220 21.83 47.71 12.75
CA ARG A 220 20.53 47.02 12.69
C ARG A 220 19.65 47.46 11.53
N THR A 221 19.76 48.72 11.07
CA THR A 221 18.93 49.22 9.97
C THR A 221 19.32 48.59 8.63
N THR A 222 20.62 48.52 8.34
CA THR A 222 21.14 47.86 7.14
C THR A 222 20.89 46.36 7.18
N LEU A 223 21.07 45.71 8.34
CA LEU A 223 20.77 44.29 8.52
C LEU A 223 19.28 43.97 8.35
N ALA A 224 18.39 44.76 8.95
CA ALA A 224 16.94 44.58 8.78
C ALA A 224 16.53 44.72 7.31
N PHE A 225 17.04 45.74 6.61
CA PHE A 225 16.76 45.92 5.19
C PHE A 225 17.27 44.75 4.33
N ALA A 226 18.50 44.28 4.59
CA ALA A 226 19.07 43.14 3.89
C ALA A 226 18.29 41.84 4.15
N LEU A 227 17.89 41.59 5.41
CA LEU A 227 17.07 40.43 5.78
C LEU A 227 15.70 40.48 5.11
N ILE A 228 15.05 41.64 5.05
CA ILE A 228 13.78 41.80 4.34
C ILE A 228 13.95 41.46 2.86
N ILE A 229 14.96 41.99 2.17
CA ILE A 229 15.21 41.62 0.77
C ILE A 229 15.43 40.11 0.62
N PHE A 230 16.25 39.53 1.48
CA PHE A 230 16.54 38.10 1.45
C PHE A 230 15.28 37.25 1.73
N THR A 231 14.43 37.65 2.68
CA THR A 231 13.14 36.99 2.97
C THR A 231 12.22 37.02 1.77
N LEU A 232 12.14 38.13 1.04
CA LEU A 232 11.27 38.26 -0.14
C LEU A 232 11.74 37.36 -1.28
N ILE A 233 13.05 37.31 -1.53
CA ILE A 233 13.65 36.41 -2.52
C ILE A 233 13.41 34.95 -2.13
N TRP A 234 13.66 34.60 -0.87
CA TRP A 234 13.48 33.23 -0.37
C TRP A 234 12.01 32.81 -0.36
N LEU A 235 11.10 33.73 -0.04
CA LEU A 235 9.65 33.51 -0.13
C LEU A 235 9.23 33.24 -1.57
N LEU A 236 9.76 33.98 -2.56
CA LEU A 236 9.47 33.74 -3.98
C LEU A 236 9.93 32.33 -4.41
N ILE A 237 11.13 31.93 -4.00
CA ILE A 237 11.68 30.58 -4.27
C ILE A 237 10.80 29.50 -3.60
N THR A 238 10.36 29.75 -2.36
CA THR A 238 9.50 28.85 -1.59
C THR A 238 8.12 28.72 -2.22
N ALA A 239 7.53 29.83 -2.69
CA ALA A 239 6.26 29.84 -3.40
C ALA A 239 6.35 29.12 -4.75
N TRP A 240 7.44 29.35 -5.50
CA TRP A 240 7.72 28.61 -6.74
C TRP A 240 7.80 27.10 -6.49
N LYS A 241 8.51 26.69 -5.44
CA LYS A 241 8.62 25.29 -5.05
C LYS A 241 7.26 24.68 -4.72
N LEU A 242 6.44 25.37 -3.91
CA LEU A 242 5.09 24.91 -3.57
C LEU A 242 4.24 24.70 -4.83
N HIS A 243 4.27 25.68 -5.74
CA HIS A 243 3.53 25.61 -6.99
C HIS A 243 3.95 24.39 -7.82
N THR A 244 5.25 24.11 -7.94
CA THR A 244 5.73 22.90 -8.62
C THR A 244 5.19 21.62 -7.97
N VAL A 245 5.18 21.55 -6.65
CA VAL A 245 4.69 20.36 -5.93
C VAL A 245 3.19 20.16 -6.10
N LEU A 246 2.40 21.23 -6.01
CA LEU A 246 0.95 21.19 -6.25
C LEU A 246 0.60 20.75 -7.68
N LEU A 247 1.40 21.15 -8.68
CA LEU A 247 1.23 20.67 -10.05
C LEU A 247 1.49 19.17 -10.18
N MET A 248 2.57 18.68 -9.55
CA MET A 248 2.89 17.25 -9.55
C MET A 248 1.79 16.42 -8.86
N GLU A 249 1.28 16.90 -7.72
CA GLU A 249 0.18 16.25 -7.00
C GLU A 249 -1.11 16.25 -7.82
N LYS A 250 -1.42 17.35 -8.50
CA LYS A 250 -2.57 17.44 -9.41
C LYS A 250 -2.47 16.42 -10.56
N GLU A 251 -1.31 16.33 -11.22
CA GLU A 251 -1.08 15.37 -12.30
C GLU A 251 -1.21 13.92 -11.80
N ALA A 252 -0.62 13.61 -10.64
CA ALA A 252 -0.75 12.31 -10.01
C ALA A 252 -2.21 11.96 -9.70
N ASN A 253 -2.97 12.92 -9.14
CA ASN A 253 -4.38 12.71 -8.83
C ASN A 253 -5.25 12.50 -10.09
N ILE A 254 -4.97 13.18 -11.19
CA ILE A 254 -5.68 12.95 -12.47
C ILE A 254 -5.38 11.53 -12.97
N ALA A 255 -4.11 11.10 -12.95
CA ALA A 255 -3.73 9.75 -13.34
C ALA A 255 -4.42 8.66 -12.48
N LYS A 256 -4.55 8.90 -11.17
CA LYS A 256 -5.31 8.01 -10.26
C LYS A 256 -6.78 7.90 -10.68
N GLN A 257 -7.44 9.01 -10.99
CA GLN A 257 -8.83 8.99 -11.44
C GLN A 257 -9.02 8.24 -12.76
N GLU A 258 -8.08 8.35 -13.70
CA GLU A 258 -8.12 7.60 -14.96
C GLU A 258 -7.99 6.07 -14.78
N THR A 259 -7.42 5.61 -13.66
CA THR A 259 -7.39 4.17 -13.32
C THR A 259 -8.69 3.66 -12.69
N GLY A 260 -9.69 4.52 -12.50
CA GLY A 260 -10.99 4.17 -11.93
C GLY A 260 -11.05 4.20 -10.39
N LEU A 261 -9.95 4.60 -9.74
CA LEU A 261 -9.87 4.83 -8.30
C LEU A 261 -10.50 6.20 -7.98
N GLY A 262 -11.64 6.19 -7.28
CA GLY A 262 -12.44 7.40 -7.02
C GLY A 262 -11.75 8.38 -6.04
N LYS A 263 -12.18 9.66 -6.08
CA LYS A 263 -11.66 10.75 -5.22
C LYS A 263 -12.08 10.65 -3.75
N ASP A 264 -13.11 9.86 -3.43
CA ASP A 264 -13.75 9.80 -2.10
C ASP A 264 -13.64 8.42 -1.42
N GLU A 265 -12.82 7.51 -1.95
CA GLU A 265 -12.61 6.21 -1.33
C GLU A 265 -11.54 6.33 -0.23
N VAL A 266 -11.99 6.38 1.02
CA VAL A 266 -11.14 6.18 2.20
C VAL A 266 -10.65 4.73 2.15
N LEU A 267 -9.45 4.56 1.59
CA LEU A 267 -8.68 3.32 1.55
C LEU A 267 -8.35 2.94 3.00
N ALA A 268 -9.22 2.18 3.65
CA ALA A 268 -9.15 2.01 5.09
C ALA A 268 -8.32 0.81 5.54
N TYR A 269 -7.72 0.05 4.61
CA TYR A 269 -6.74 -0.97 4.95
C TYR A 269 -5.83 -1.32 3.75
N SER A 270 -4.86 -0.44 3.49
CA SER A 270 -3.51 -0.86 3.08
C SER A 270 -2.62 -0.11 4.05
N ASP A 271 -1.96 -0.80 4.99
CA ASP A 271 -0.96 -0.17 5.85
C ASP A 271 -0.08 0.76 5.00
N ASP A 272 -0.18 2.05 5.28
CA ASP A 272 0.68 3.20 4.96
C ASP A 272 1.47 3.25 3.62
N ALA A 273 1.04 2.59 2.54
CA ALA A 273 1.88 2.55 1.34
C ALA A 273 1.20 2.36 -0.01
N GLY A 274 -0.11 2.55 -0.17
CA GLY A 274 -0.75 2.46 -1.50
C GLY A 274 -0.40 1.19 -2.29
N GLN A 275 -0.08 0.09 -1.58
CA GLN A 275 0.19 -1.20 -2.20
C GLN A 275 -1.14 -1.92 -2.37
N SER A 276 -1.21 -2.81 -3.36
CA SER A 276 -2.33 -3.75 -3.48
C SER A 276 -2.59 -4.40 -2.12
N ALA A 277 -3.87 -4.64 -1.78
CA ALA A 277 -4.22 -5.20 -0.47
C ALA A 277 -3.31 -6.40 -0.13
N SER A 278 -2.79 -6.42 1.09
CA SER A 278 -1.94 -7.49 1.59
C SER A 278 -2.62 -8.84 1.33
N LEU A 279 -1.82 -9.85 0.94
CA LEU A 279 -2.35 -11.21 0.77
C LEU A 279 -2.93 -11.67 2.10
N LEU A 280 -4.26 -11.78 2.16
CA LEU A 280 -4.97 -12.31 3.32
C LEU A 280 -4.98 -13.83 3.21
N ILE A 281 -4.72 -14.50 4.32
CA ILE A 281 -4.62 -15.96 4.40
C ILE A 281 -5.39 -16.41 5.65
N ASP A 282 -6.22 -17.43 5.47
CA ASP A 282 -6.76 -18.22 6.56
C ASP A 282 -6.10 -19.60 6.54
N GLU A 283 -5.21 -19.84 7.50
CA GLU A 283 -4.44 -21.09 7.61
C GLU A 283 -5.32 -22.29 7.98
N GLU A 284 -6.47 -22.07 8.62
CA GLU A 284 -7.35 -23.16 9.07
C GLU A 284 -8.07 -23.80 7.89
N THR A 285 -8.65 -22.98 7.01
CA THR A 285 -9.37 -23.44 5.81
C THR A 285 -8.47 -23.56 4.59
N GLY A 286 -7.31 -22.88 4.58
CA GLY A 286 -6.38 -22.79 3.46
C GLY A 286 -6.76 -21.73 2.42
N VAL A 287 -7.78 -20.91 2.67
CA VAL A 287 -8.19 -19.85 1.75
C VAL A 287 -7.20 -18.70 1.75
N ARG A 288 -6.94 -18.15 0.56
CA ARG A 288 -6.10 -16.97 0.40
C ARG A 288 -6.58 -16.05 -0.72
N GLY A 289 -6.33 -14.76 -0.60
CA GLY A 289 -6.77 -13.79 -1.59
C GLY A 289 -6.24 -12.39 -1.36
N ARG A 290 -6.28 -11.57 -2.42
CA ARG A 290 -5.98 -10.14 -2.38
C ARG A 290 -7.22 -9.41 -2.90
N PRO A 291 -8.07 -8.85 -2.01
CA PRO A 291 -9.16 -7.99 -2.44
C PRO A 291 -8.60 -6.78 -3.22
N ASP A 292 -9.33 -6.27 -4.21
CA ASP A 292 -8.89 -5.06 -4.93
C ASP A 292 -8.86 -3.85 -3.98
N GLN A 293 -9.85 -3.75 -3.09
CA GLN A 293 -9.96 -2.70 -2.10
C GLN A 293 -10.70 -3.17 -0.84
N ILE A 294 -10.38 -2.56 0.30
CA ILE A 294 -11.14 -2.69 1.55
C ILE A 294 -11.48 -1.28 2.05
N VAL A 295 -12.76 -1.00 2.25
CA VAL A 295 -13.27 0.27 2.78
C VAL A 295 -13.78 0.09 4.19
N LYS A 296 -13.67 1.11 5.04
CA LYS A 296 -14.21 1.09 6.42
C LYS A 296 -15.45 1.97 6.48
N ILE A 297 -16.58 1.37 6.81
CA ILE A 297 -17.88 2.04 6.98
C ILE A 297 -18.42 1.59 8.33
N ASP A 298 -18.94 2.50 9.17
CA ASP A 298 -19.60 2.15 10.45
C ASP A 298 -18.83 1.13 11.33
N ASN A 299 -17.51 1.25 11.34
CA ASN A 299 -16.60 0.37 12.08
C ASN A 299 -16.52 -1.10 11.62
N GLN A 300 -17.04 -1.42 10.43
CA GLN A 300 -16.81 -2.68 9.70
C GLN A 300 -15.89 -2.47 8.49
N TYR A 301 -15.17 -3.53 8.12
CA TYR A 301 -14.29 -3.56 6.95
C TYR A 301 -14.98 -4.28 5.80
N ILE A 302 -15.23 -3.58 4.70
CA ILE A 302 -16.03 -4.05 3.57
C ILE A 302 -15.10 -4.25 2.37
N PRO A 303 -14.91 -5.48 1.88
CA PRO A 303 -14.17 -5.72 0.66
C PRO A 303 -14.95 -5.26 -0.57
N VAL A 304 -14.24 -4.64 -1.51
CA VAL A 304 -14.74 -4.21 -2.82
C VAL A 304 -13.93 -4.94 -3.89
N GLU A 305 -14.63 -5.64 -4.79
CA GLU A 305 -14.03 -6.34 -5.93
C GLU A 305 -14.50 -5.68 -7.24
N GLN A 306 -13.55 -5.31 -8.09
CA GLN A 306 -13.83 -4.62 -9.35
C GLN A 306 -13.80 -5.61 -10.52
N LYS A 307 -14.83 -5.55 -11.36
CA LYS A 307 -14.96 -6.41 -12.55
C LYS A 307 -14.92 -5.59 -13.81
N THR A 308 -13.96 -5.93 -14.68
CA THR A 308 -13.83 -5.37 -16.02
C THR A 308 -14.63 -6.20 -17.02
N GLY A 309 -15.28 -5.55 -17.98
CA GLY A 309 -16.04 -6.20 -19.05
C GLY A 309 -17.51 -5.79 -19.11
N LYS A 310 -18.34 -6.65 -19.73
CA LYS A 310 -19.78 -6.37 -19.93
C LYS A 310 -20.50 -6.34 -18.58
N ILE A 311 -21.19 -5.24 -18.31
CA ILE A 311 -22.01 -5.05 -17.10
C ILE A 311 -23.21 -6.00 -17.20
N PRO A 312 -23.39 -6.93 -16.24
CA PRO A 312 -24.55 -7.82 -16.21
C PRO A 312 -25.74 -7.16 -15.48
N GLU A 313 -26.95 -7.66 -15.73
CA GLU A 313 -28.15 -7.25 -14.97
C GLU A 313 -28.13 -7.72 -13.51
N ASN A 314 -27.49 -8.88 -13.26
CA ASN A 314 -27.31 -9.46 -11.94
C ASN A 314 -25.85 -9.95 -11.79
N PRO A 315 -25.26 -9.89 -10.58
CA PRO A 315 -23.88 -10.28 -10.37
C PRO A 315 -23.70 -11.78 -10.67
N HIS A 316 -22.61 -12.12 -11.35
CA HIS A 316 -22.29 -13.50 -11.69
C HIS A 316 -21.95 -14.32 -10.43
N ASP A 317 -22.42 -15.56 -10.37
CA ASP A 317 -22.18 -16.44 -9.21
C ASP A 317 -20.69 -16.68 -8.93
N SER A 318 -19.86 -16.73 -9.98
CA SER A 318 -18.41 -16.82 -9.83
C SER A 318 -17.81 -15.60 -9.12
N HIS A 319 -18.29 -14.40 -9.45
CA HIS A 319 -17.82 -13.16 -8.82
C HIS A 319 -18.32 -13.07 -7.38
N LYS A 320 -19.57 -13.49 -7.12
CA LYS A 320 -20.11 -13.60 -5.76
C LYS A 320 -19.26 -14.55 -4.90
N MET A 321 -18.90 -15.72 -5.42
CA MET A 321 -18.07 -16.69 -4.70
C MET A 321 -16.69 -16.14 -4.35
N GLN A 322 -16.07 -15.40 -5.27
CA GLN A 322 -14.78 -14.74 -4.99
C GLN A 322 -14.91 -13.68 -3.90
N LEU A 323 -15.96 -12.85 -3.96
CA LEU A 323 -16.21 -11.83 -2.94
C LEU A 323 -16.52 -12.47 -1.57
N MET A 324 -17.24 -13.59 -1.52
CA MET A 324 -17.44 -14.37 -0.30
C MET A 324 -16.11 -14.81 0.33
N ALA A 325 -15.14 -15.24 -0.50
CA ALA A 325 -13.80 -15.57 0.00
C ALA A 325 -13.12 -14.36 0.65
N TYR A 326 -13.26 -13.16 0.07
CA TYR A 326 -12.73 -11.94 0.68
C TYR A 326 -13.47 -11.54 1.95
N LEU A 327 -14.80 -11.69 2.01
CA LEU A 327 -15.58 -11.44 3.21
C LEU A 327 -15.11 -12.32 4.38
N HIS A 328 -14.88 -13.61 4.13
CA HIS A 328 -14.32 -14.54 5.11
C HIS A 328 -12.91 -14.14 5.54
N LEU A 329 -12.04 -13.80 4.59
CA LEU A 329 -10.67 -13.38 4.89
C LEU A 329 -10.62 -12.09 5.71
N VAL A 330 -11.51 -11.12 5.41
CA VAL A 330 -11.62 -9.86 6.17
C VAL A 330 -12.18 -10.12 7.56
N GLU A 331 -13.23 -10.95 7.70
CA GLU A 331 -13.76 -11.37 9.02
C GLU A 331 -12.66 -12.03 9.87
N ASN A 332 -11.91 -12.97 9.30
CA ASN A 332 -10.85 -13.70 9.99
C ASN A 332 -9.68 -12.78 10.41
N THR A 333 -9.29 -11.85 9.53
CA THR A 333 -8.15 -10.96 9.78
C THR A 333 -8.50 -9.85 10.78
N THR A 334 -9.70 -9.27 10.67
CA THR A 334 -10.09 -8.11 11.48
C THR A 334 -10.82 -8.48 12.78
N GLY A 335 -11.32 -9.72 12.88
CA GLY A 335 -12.18 -10.17 13.97
C GLY A 335 -13.57 -9.55 13.99
N VAL A 336 -13.87 -8.64 13.05
CA VAL A 336 -15.17 -7.97 12.91
C VAL A 336 -15.89 -8.56 11.71
N LYS A 337 -17.10 -9.08 11.93
CA LYS A 337 -17.93 -9.62 10.86
C LYS A 337 -18.49 -8.47 9.99
N PRO A 338 -18.18 -8.40 8.69
CA PRO A 338 -18.84 -7.47 7.79
C PRO A 338 -20.28 -7.92 7.50
N ASP A 339 -21.19 -6.97 7.29
CA ASP A 339 -22.57 -7.29 6.91
C ASP A 339 -22.68 -7.68 5.42
N TYR A 340 -21.86 -7.07 4.58
CA TYR A 340 -21.87 -7.29 3.13
C TYR A 340 -20.52 -6.93 2.51
N GLY A 341 -20.32 -7.37 1.26
CA GLY A 341 -19.25 -6.93 0.36
C GLY A 341 -19.82 -6.26 -0.89
N ILE A 342 -18.96 -5.58 -1.66
CA ILE A 342 -19.38 -4.84 -2.86
C ILE A 342 -18.71 -5.41 -4.12
N LEU A 343 -19.52 -5.68 -5.14
CA LEU A 343 -19.07 -5.94 -6.51
C LEU A 343 -19.29 -4.69 -7.36
N ARG A 344 -18.21 -4.15 -7.92
CA ARG A 344 -18.26 -2.98 -8.81
C ARG A 344 -18.06 -3.40 -10.26
N TYR A 345 -19.06 -3.13 -11.10
CA TYR A 345 -18.98 -3.32 -12.55
C TYR A 345 -18.94 -1.95 -13.24
N GLY A 346 -17.84 -1.65 -13.93
CA GLY A 346 -17.65 -0.34 -14.56
C GLY A 346 -17.60 0.80 -13.53
N THR A 347 -18.03 2.00 -13.94
CA THR A 347 -18.01 3.20 -13.09
C THR A 347 -19.15 3.24 -12.09
N ASP A 348 -20.37 2.86 -12.51
CA ASP A 348 -21.61 3.25 -11.83
C ASP A 348 -22.48 2.09 -11.33
N THR A 349 -22.18 0.83 -11.68
CA THR A 349 -23.00 -0.33 -11.27
C THR A 349 -22.39 -1.04 -10.08
N LEU A 350 -23.07 -0.98 -8.93
CA LEU A 350 -22.68 -1.64 -7.69
C LEU A 350 -23.70 -2.71 -7.31
N PHE A 351 -23.22 -3.88 -6.92
CA PHE A 351 -24.04 -4.92 -6.30
C PHE A 351 -23.47 -5.23 -4.92
N THR A 352 -24.35 -5.54 -3.97
CA THR A 352 -23.94 -6.00 -2.64
C THR A 352 -24.15 -7.50 -2.51
N VAL A 353 -23.24 -8.16 -1.78
CA VAL A 353 -23.35 -9.57 -1.41
C VAL A 353 -23.38 -9.63 0.11
N GLN A 354 -24.51 -10.07 0.65
CA GLN A 354 -24.69 -10.20 2.10
C GLN A 354 -23.77 -11.28 2.66
N TRP A 355 -23.29 -11.08 3.89
CA TRP A 355 -22.42 -12.01 4.59
C TRP A 355 -23.16 -12.62 5.80
N ASP A 356 -23.87 -13.70 5.54
CA ASP A 356 -24.64 -14.45 6.53
C ASP A 356 -24.11 -15.90 6.67
N SER A 357 -24.75 -16.68 7.54
CA SER A 357 -24.41 -18.10 7.74
C SER A 357 -24.60 -18.94 6.48
N ILE A 358 -25.54 -18.58 5.60
CA ILE A 358 -25.83 -19.34 4.37
C ILE A 358 -24.67 -19.13 3.39
N THR A 359 -24.27 -17.88 3.15
CA THR A 359 -23.14 -17.56 2.27
C THR A 359 -21.82 -18.08 2.81
N LYS A 360 -21.64 -18.06 4.14
CA LYS A 360 -20.46 -18.63 4.80
C LYS A 360 -20.37 -20.14 4.58
N ASN A 361 -21.48 -20.88 4.74
CA ASN A 361 -21.51 -22.31 4.48
C ASN A 361 -21.29 -22.63 2.99
N GLN A 362 -21.87 -21.85 2.08
CA GLN A 362 -21.65 -22.00 0.63
C GLN A 362 -20.17 -21.87 0.24
N LEU A 363 -19.47 -20.91 0.86
CA LEU A 363 -18.04 -20.72 0.68
C LEU A 363 -17.27 -21.94 1.21
N LEU A 364 -17.53 -22.36 2.46
CA LEU A 364 -16.85 -23.50 3.09
C LEU A 364 -17.01 -24.80 2.29
N ASP A 365 -18.22 -25.07 1.79
CA ASP A 365 -18.48 -26.24 0.94
C ASP A 365 -17.70 -26.16 -0.38
N SER A 366 -17.62 -24.96 -0.97
CA SER A 366 -16.87 -24.73 -2.21
C SER A 366 -15.36 -24.91 -2.00
N ILE A 367 -14.81 -24.49 -0.86
CA ILE A 367 -13.40 -24.71 -0.49
C ILE A 367 -13.12 -26.20 -0.39
N LYS A 368 -13.95 -26.94 0.36
CA LYS A 368 -13.80 -28.39 0.57
C LYS A 368 -13.88 -29.15 -0.76
N GLU A 369 -14.79 -28.76 -1.65
CA GLU A 369 -14.92 -29.37 -2.97
C GLU A 369 -13.70 -29.10 -3.85
N VAL A 370 -13.20 -27.86 -3.89
CA VAL A 370 -11.98 -27.52 -4.62
C VAL A 370 -10.79 -28.31 -4.09
N GLN A 371 -10.64 -28.38 -2.77
CA GLN A 371 -9.59 -29.18 -2.11
C GLN A 371 -9.71 -30.68 -2.44
N ARG A 372 -10.93 -31.23 -2.40
CA ARG A 372 -11.19 -32.62 -2.80
C ARG A 372 -10.76 -32.86 -4.25
N LEU A 373 -11.15 -31.98 -5.18
CA LEU A 373 -10.79 -32.10 -6.59
C LEU A 373 -9.28 -31.94 -6.84
N MET A 374 -8.55 -31.22 -5.98
CA MET A 374 -7.09 -31.16 -6.07
C MET A 374 -6.44 -32.51 -5.77
N VAL A 375 -7.02 -33.30 -4.88
CA VAL A 375 -6.48 -34.61 -4.46
C VAL A 375 -7.06 -35.77 -5.26
N GLU A 376 -8.37 -35.78 -5.50
CA GLU A 376 -9.05 -36.90 -6.17
C GLU A 376 -9.19 -36.70 -7.69
N GLY A 377 -9.08 -35.45 -8.16
CA GLY A 377 -9.44 -35.11 -9.53
C GLY A 377 -10.93 -35.33 -9.83
N GLY A 378 -11.26 -35.46 -11.12
CA GLY A 378 -12.58 -35.83 -11.61
C GLY A 378 -13.58 -34.68 -11.71
N ALA A 379 -13.14 -33.44 -11.98
CA ALA A 379 -14.05 -32.31 -12.10
C ALA A 379 -15.06 -32.52 -13.24
N LYS A 380 -16.31 -32.14 -12.99
CA LYS A 380 -17.42 -32.25 -13.96
C LYS A 380 -17.98 -30.87 -14.30
N ARG A 381 -18.40 -30.70 -15.55
CA ARG A 381 -19.06 -29.47 -16.01
C ARG A 381 -20.33 -29.26 -15.19
N ASN A 382 -20.53 -28.03 -14.72
CA ASN A 382 -21.65 -27.63 -13.86
C ASN A 382 -22.75 -26.85 -14.61
N HIS A 383 -22.77 -26.90 -15.95
CA HIS A 383 -23.71 -26.12 -16.75
C HIS A 383 -24.02 -26.75 -18.12
N GLU A 384 -25.18 -26.42 -18.68
CA GLU A 384 -25.59 -26.80 -20.06
C GLU A 384 -25.58 -25.60 -21.04
N ARG A 385 -24.95 -24.50 -20.65
CA ARG A 385 -24.89 -23.26 -21.44
C ARG A 385 -23.82 -23.31 -22.54
N ARG A 386 -24.19 -23.57 -23.79
CA ARG A 386 -23.27 -23.58 -24.96
C ARG A 386 -22.41 -22.32 -25.08
N GLY A 387 -23.00 -21.13 -24.86
CA GLY A 387 -22.28 -19.86 -24.96
C GLY A 387 -21.07 -19.72 -24.01
N LYS A 388 -21.10 -20.36 -22.83
CA LYS A 388 -19.94 -20.41 -21.91
C LYS A 388 -18.78 -21.20 -22.51
N CYS A 389 -19.08 -22.33 -23.17
CA CYS A 389 -18.08 -23.15 -23.86
C CYS A 389 -17.53 -22.43 -25.09
N THR A 390 -18.38 -21.74 -25.86
CA THR A 390 -17.96 -20.99 -27.05
C THR A 390 -16.90 -19.93 -26.73
N ASN A 391 -17.03 -19.25 -25.59
CA ASN A 391 -16.09 -18.20 -25.15
C ASN A 391 -15.03 -18.72 -24.16
N CYS A 392 -14.97 -20.03 -23.90
CA CYS A 392 -14.00 -20.61 -22.97
C CYS A 392 -12.62 -20.70 -23.65
N SER A 393 -11.61 -20.12 -23.01
CA SER A 393 -10.24 -20.14 -23.53
C SER A 393 -9.59 -21.52 -23.55
N ARG A 394 -10.17 -22.51 -22.85
CA ARG A 394 -9.68 -23.89 -22.79
C ARG A 394 -10.57 -24.86 -23.55
N ARG A 395 -11.50 -24.35 -24.37
CA ARG A 395 -12.46 -25.16 -25.14
C ARG A 395 -11.78 -26.27 -25.94
N ASN A 396 -10.72 -25.96 -26.67
CA ASN A 396 -10.04 -26.89 -27.59
C ASN A 396 -9.49 -28.15 -26.88
N GLN A 397 -9.23 -28.05 -25.58
CA GLN A 397 -8.68 -29.14 -24.77
C GLN A 397 -9.69 -29.65 -23.73
N CYS A 398 -10.96 -29.20 -23.80
CA CYS A 398 -12.00 -29.58 -22.87
C CYS A 398 -12.77 -30.82 -23.38
N PRO A 399 -12.67 -31.98 -22.72
CA PRO A 399 -13.38 -33.20 -23.15
C PRO A 399 -14.90 -33.09 -22.92
N GLN A 400 -15.34 -32.10 -22.14
CA GLN A 400 -16.74 -31.84 -21.82
C GLN A 400 -17.24 -30.55 -22.50
N SER A 401 -16.64 -30.12 -23.62
CA SER A 401 -17.17 -29.00 -24.41
C SER A 401 -18.57 -29.33 -24.95
N LEU A 402 -19.44 -28.32 -25.05
CA LEU A 402 -20.77 -28.43 -25.67
C LEU A 402 -20.79 -27.97 -27.14
N VAL A 403 -19.64 -27.53 -27.65
CA VAL A 403 -19.43 -26.95 -28.98
C VAL A 403 -18.14 -27.44 -29.60
#